data_AF-A0A2D4KAI1-F1
#
_entry.id   AF-A0A2D4KAI1-F1
#
_cell.length_a   1.000
_cell.length_b   1.000
_cell.length_c   1.000
_cell.angle_alpha   90.00
_cell.angle_beta   90.00
_cell.angle_gamma   90.00
#
_symmetry.space_group_name_H-M   'P 1'
#
loop_
_entity.id
_entity.type
_entity.pdbx_description
1 polymer ?
#
loop_
_entity_poly.entity_id
_entity_poly.type
_entity_poly.pdbx_seq_one_letter_code
_entity_poly.pdbx_strand_id
1 'polypeptide(L)'
;RNIRYVALTSLQKLLQTENNAVQRHRTTILSCLMDPDLTVKRRALQLSLSLINHANIRTTTKELLAFMENSTPDLKSECTSGLFLAAENFAPNKRWHIDTILQILIMAGSYIRDDAVPNLIHLIGG
;
A
#
# COMPACT_ATOMS: atom_id res chain seq x y z
N ARG A 1 19.92 20.37 -9.52
CA ARG A 1 19.10 20.99 -8.45
C ARG A 1 17.63 20.67 -8.73
N ASN A 2 16.98 19.93 -7.84
CA ASN A 2 15.82 19.09 -8.20
C ASN A 2 14.50 19.81 -7.87
N ILE A 3 14.12 20.78 -8.71
CA ILE A 3 12.94 21.64 -8.54
C ILE A 3 11.65 20.80 -8.51
N ARG A 4 11.63 19.67 -9.23
CA ARG A 4 10.55 18.67 -9.20
C ARG A 4 10.44 17.96 -7.85
N TYR A 5 11.58 17.62 -7.23
CA TYR A 5 11.60 17.02 -5.89
C TYR A 5 11.08 18.01 -4.85
N VAL A 6 11.55 19.27 -4.89
CA VAL A 6 11.07 20.32 -3.97
C VAL A 6 9.58 20.65 -4.20
N ALA A 7 9.12 20.67 -5.46
CA ALA A 7 7.71 20.85 -5.79
C ALA A 7 6.84 19.67 -5.30
N LEU A 8 7.31 18.43 -5.47
CA LEU A 8 6.66 17.23 -4.94
C LEU A 8 6.63 17.22 -3.41
N THR A 9 7.72 17.57 -2.74
CA THR A 9 7.78 17.69 -1.27
C THR A 9 6.92 18.85 -0.76
N SER A 10 6.81 19.94 -1.52
CA SER A 10 5.94 21.09 -1.16
C SER A 10 4.46 20.78 -1.37
N LEU A 11 4.11 20.06 -2.45
CA LEU A 11 2.76 19.52 -2.68
C LEU A 11 2.39 18.46 -1.62
N GLN A 12 3.34 17.62 -1.22
CA GLN A 12 3.17 16.65 -0.14
C GLN A 12 2.95 17.32 1.23
N LYS A 13 3.54 18.50 1.47
CA LYS A 13 3.25 19.34 2.65
C LYS A 13 1.88 20.01 2.58
N LEU A 14 1.41 20.41 1.40
CA LEU A 14 0.07 20.98 1.24
C LEU A 14 -1.06 19.95 1.46
N LEU A 15 -0.80 18.67 1.17
CA LEU A 15 -1.69 17.56 1.55
C LEU A 15 -1.76 17.33 3.08
N GLN A 16 -0.82 17.85 3.87
CA GLN A 16 -0.87 17.73 5.34
C GLN A 16 -1.87 18.70 5.99
N THR A 17 -2.33 19.73 5.29
CA THR A 17 -3.17 20.80 5.88
C THR A 17 -4.63 20.38 6.10
N GLU A 18 -5.11 19.31 5.45
CA GLU A 18 -6.48 18.76 5.60
C GLU A 18 -6.51 17.33 6.17
N ASN A 19 -5.36 16.78 6.57
CA ASN A 19 -5.21 15.35 6.88
C ASN A 19 -6.12 14.92 8.04
N ASN A 20 -6.30 15.74 9.08
CA ASN A 20 -7.17 15.38 10.22
C ASN A 20 -8.66 15.26 9.86
N ALA A 21 -9.16 16.03 8.90
CA ALA A 21 -10.55 15.93 8.46
C ALA A 21 -10.76 14.67 7.61
N VAL A 22 -9.84 14.41 6.67
CA VAL A 22 -9.90 13.23 5.79
C VAL A 22 -9.71 11.92 6.57
N GLN A 23 -8.88 11.91 7.62
CA GLN A 23 -8.73 10.76 8.52
C GLN A 23 -10.04 10.37 9.22
N ARG A 24 -10.94 11.32 9.52
CA ARG A 24 -12.26 11.01 10.10
C ARG A 24 -13.17 10.24 9.14
N HIS A 25 -12.95 10.40 7.83
CA HIS A 25 -13.70 9.71 6.78
C HIS A 25 -12.98 8.44 6.27
N ARG A 26 -11.87 8.02 6.91
CA ARG A 26 -11.08 6.86 6.47
C ARG A 26 -11.94 5.61 6.31
N THR A 27 -12.86 5.34 7.24
CA THR A 27 -13.78 4.19 7.17
C THR A 27 -14.68 4.25 5.94
N THR A 28 -15.19 5.42 5.58
CA THR A 28 -15.96 5.63 4.35
C THR A 28 -15.08 5.41 3.11
N ILE A 29 -13.85 5.92 3.10
CA ILE A 29 -12.91 5.71 1.97
C ILE A 29 -12.59 4.22 1.80
N LEU A 30 -12.36 3.50 2.89
CA LEU A 30 -12.11 2.06 2.89
C LEU A 30 -13.35 1.28 2.41
N SER A 31 -14.56 1.74 2.73
CA SER A 31 -15.78 1.12 2.17
C SER A 31 -15.91 1.26 0.65
N CYS A 32 -15.36 2.34 0.07
CA CYS A 32 -15.32 2.53 -1.39
C CYS A 32 -14.37 1.56 -2.11
N LEU A 33 -13.53 0.81 -1.40
CA LEU A 33 -12.75 -0.28 -1.99
C LEU A 33 -13.64 -1.44 -2.47
N MET A 34 -14.88 -1.53 -1.97
CA MET A 34 -15.86 -2.54 -2.38
C MET A 34 -16.80 -2.05 -3.49
N ASP A 35 -16.59 -0.83 -3.99
CA ASP A 35 -17.46 -0.22 -5.02
C ASP A 35 -17.43 -1.01 -6.34
N PRO A 36 -18.56 -1.19 -7.04
CA PRO A 36 -18.57 -1.88 -8.33
C PRO A 36 -17.74 -1.17 -9.42
N ASP A 37 -17.55 0.15 -9.34
CA ASP A 37 -16.77 0.94 -10.29
C ASP A 37 -15.27 0.85 -10.00
N LEU A 38 -14.51 0.37 -11.00
CA LEU A 38 -13.06 0.24 -10.95
C LEU A 38 -12.34 1.58 -10.72
N THR A 39 -12.88 2.67 -11.26
CA THR A 39 -12.33 4.03 -11.12
C THR A 39 -12.46 4.52 -9.67
N VAL A 40 -13.61 4.22 -9.04
CA VAL A 40 -13.85 4.54 -7.63
C VAL A 40 -12.91 3.72 -6.75
N LYS A 41 -12.79 2.42 -7.00
CA LYS A 41 -11.82 1.55 -6.30
C LYS A 41 -10.39 2.06 -6.39
N ARG A 42 -9.93 2.43 -7.58
CA ARG A 42 -8.57 2.96 -7.78
C ARG A 42 -8.34 4.24 -6.98
N ARG A 43 -9.28 5.18 -7.02
CA ARG A 43 -9.19 6.43 -6.23
C ARG A 43 -9.21 6.14 -4.73
N ALA A 44 -10.08 5.24 -4.28
CA ALA A 44 -10.15 4.82 -2.88
C ALA A 44 -8.83 4.18 -2.40
N LEU A 45 -8.19 3.36 -3.24
CA LEU A 45 -6.88 2.78 -2.97
C LEU A 45 -5.80 3.86 -2.80
N GLN A 46 -5.69 4.78 -3.75
CA GLN A 46 -4.69 5.86 -3.71
C GLN A 46 -4.87 6.74 -2.46
N LEU A 47 -6.12 7.10 -2.15
CA LEU A 47 -6.44 7.84 -0.93
C LEU A 47 -6.08 7.04 0.32
N SER A 48 -6.49 5.77 0.40
CA SER A 48 -6.19 4.89 1.54
C SER A 48 -4.69 4.79 1.80
N LEU A 49 -3.88 4.61 0.76
CA LEU A 49 -2.42 4.56 0.85
C LEU A 49 -1.81 5.89 1.33
N SER A 50 -2.30 7.02 0.83
CA SER A 50 -1.81 8.35 1.24
C SER A 50 -2.16 8.72 2.69
N LEU A 51 -3.20 8.09 3.25
CA LEU A 51 -3.64 8.29 4.63
C LEU A 51 -2.93 7.38 5.64
N ILE A 52 -2.03 6.50 5.19
CA ILE A 52 -1.29 5.61 6.09
C ILE A 52 -0.32 6.41 6.97
N ASN A 53 -0.29 6.06 8.26
CA ASN A 53 0.65 6.59 9.25
C ASN A 53 0.98 5.53 10.32
N HIS A 54 1.87 5.86 11.25
CA HIS A 54 2.29 4.94 12.32
C HIS A 54 1.14 4.42 13.22
N ALA A 55 0.05 5.18 13.37
CA ALA A 55 -1.07 4.78 14.21
C ALA A 55 -1.98 3.77 13.51
N ASN A 56 -2.12 3.88 12.19
CA ASN A 56 -3.13 3.14 11.45
C ASN A 56 -2.56 2.05 10.51
N ILE A 57 -1.25 2.05 10.24
CA ILE A 57 -0.56 1.13 9.31
C ILE A 57 -1.02 -0.33 9.47
N ARG A 58 -1.05 -0.87 10.69
CA ARG A 58 -1.45 -2.26 10.94
C ARG A 58 -2.87 -2.56 10.47
N THR A 59 -3.79 -1.63 10.68
CA THR A 59 -5.20 -1.79 10.31
C THR A 59 -5.39 -1.59 8.80
N THR A 60 -4.84 -0.51 8.25
CA THR A 60 -4.95 -0.20 6.81
C THR A 60 -4.32 -1.31 5.97
N THR A 61 -3.15 -1.82 6.37
CA THR A 61 -2.49 -2.93 5.66
C THR A 61 -3.37 -4.17 5.62
N LYS A 62 -4.02 -4.56 6.72
CA LYS A 62 -4.92 -5.73 6.73
C LYS A 62 -6.10 -5.55 5.77
N GLU A 63 -6.72 -4.38 5.78
CA GLU A 63 -7.85 -4.08 4.90
C GLU A 63 -7.44 -4.06 3.43
N LEU A 64 -6.27 -3.47 3.12
CA LEU A 64 -5.74 -3.44 1.76
C LEU A 64 -5.29 -4.82 1.26
N LEU A 65 -4.73 -5.67 2.13
CA LEU A 65 -4.43 -7.07 1.81
C LEU A 65 -5.73 -7.84 1.47
N ALA A 66 -6.80 -7.65 2.24
CA ALA A 66 -8.10 -8.27 1.95
C ALA A 66 -8.73 -7.75 0.64
N PHE A 67 -8.61 -6.44 0.37
CA PHE A 67 -9.00 -5.84 -0.90
C PHE A 67 -8.24 -6.47 -2.07
N MET A 68 -6.94 -6.75 -1.90
CA MET A 68 -6.15 -7.38 -2.95
C MET A 68 -6.69 -8.75 -3.34
N GLU A 69 -7.16 -9.61 -2.42
CA GLU A 69 -7.62 -10.97 -2.75
C GLU A 69 -8.61 -11.01 -3.92
N ASN A 70 -9.53 -10.04 -4.00
CA ASN A 70 -10.60 -9.97 -5.00
C ASN A 70 -10.40 -8.89 -6.08
N SER A 71 -9.19 -8.31 -6.16
CA SER A 71 -8.90 -7.19 -7.08
C SER A 71 -8.25 -7.63 -8.40
N THR A 72 -8.35 -6.76 -9.41
CA THR A 72 -7.68 -6.95 -10.70
C THR A 72 -6.14 -6.87 -10.56
N PRO A 73 -5.38 -7.50 -11.47
CA PRO A 73 -3.91 -7.49 -11.40
C PRO A 73 -3.32 -6.08 -11.34
N ASP A 74 -3.88 -5.12 -12.08
CA ASP A 74 -3.44 -3.72 -12.09
C ASP A 74 -3.56 -3.08 -10.72
N LEU A 75 -4.70 -3.27 -10.04
CA LEU A 75 -4.95 -2.74 -8.70
C LEU A 75 -4.08 -3.44 -7.65
N LYS A 76 -3.85 -4.74 -7.79
CA LYS A 76 -2.94 -5.50 -6.92
C LYS A 76 -1.51 -4.98 -7.02
N SER A 77 -1.02 -4.70 -8.23
CA SER A 77 0.32 -4.13 -8.45
C SER A 77 0.46 -2.74 -7.81
N GLU A 78 -0.54 -1.87 -8.00
CA GLU A 78 -0.59 -0.54 -7.41
C GLU A 78 -0.64 -0.61 -5.87
N CYS A 79 -1.47 -1.50 -5.32
CA CYS A 79 -1.61 -1.71 -3.88
C CYS A 79 -0.33 -2.27 -3.24
N THR A 80 0.29 -3.26 -3.88
CA THR A 80 1.57 -3.88 -3.46
C THR A 80 2.66 -2.81 -3.36
N SER A 81 2.81 -2.01 -4.41
CA SER A 81 3.82 -0.94 -4.46
C SER A 81 3.61 0.10 -3.35
N GLY A 82 2.34 0.51 -3.15
CA GLY A 82 1.98 1.44 -2.10
C GLY A 82 2.20 0.89 -0.69
N LEU A 83 1.81 -0.37 -0.44
CA LEU A 83 1.99 -1.03 0.84
C LEU A 83 3.45 -1.27 1.18
N PHE A 84 4.29 -1.58 0.18
CA PHE A 84 5.73 -1.71 0.37
C PHE A 84 6.33 -0.40 0.88
N LEU A 85 6.04 0.71 0.20
CA LEU A 85 6.47 2.05 0.63
C LEU A 85 5.94 2.40 2.02
N ALA A 86 4.68 2.09 2.30
CA ALA A 86 4.08 2.35 3.60
C ALA A 86 4.73 1.51 4.72
N ALA A 87 5.06 0.24 4.45
CA ALA A 87 5.73 -0.64 5.40
C ALA A 87 7.18 -0.18 5.69
N GLU A 88 7.91 0.31 4.70
CA GLU A 88 9.23 0.91 4.88
C GLU A 88 9.19 2.16 5.78
N ASN A 89 8.21 3.04 5.56
CA ASN A 89 8.12 4.32 6.27
C ASN A 89 7.48 4.21 7.67
N PHE A 90 6.49 3.34 7.83
CA PHE A 90 5.61 3.35 9.01
C PHE A 90 5.65 2.07 9.85
N ALA A 91 6.50 1.10 9.53
CA ALA A 91 6.57 -0.15 10.27
C ALA A 91 6.76 0.08 11.79
N PRO A 92 5.96 -0.58 12.64
CA PRO A 92 6.05 -0.44 14.10
C PRO A 92 7.24 -1.20 14.69
N ASN A 93 7.69 -2.28 14.04
CA ASN A 93 8.89 -3.03 14.41
C ASN A 93 9.37 -3.90 13.24
N LYS A 94 10.62 -4.39 13.33
CA LYS A 94 11.29 -5.19 12.30
C LYS A 94 10.55 -6.49 11.97
N ARG A 95 10.00 -7.17 12.99
CA ARG A 95 9.27 -8.43 12.80
C ARG A 95 8.02 -8.22 11.96
N TRP A 96 7.19 -7.25 12.33
CA TRP A 96 5.99 -6.90 11.58
C TRP A 96 6.33 -6.46 10.15
N HIS A 97 7.42 -5.72 9.97
CA HIS A 97 7.88 -5.30 8.66
C HIS A 97 8.18 -6.52 7.77
N ILE A 98 9.03 -7.44 8.24
CA ILE A 98 9.38 -8.67 7.51
C ILE A 98 8.13 -9.51 7.19
N ASP A 99 7.28 -9.76 8.20
CA ASP A 99 6.05 -10.55 8.03
C ASP A 99 5.13 -9.91 6.96
N THR A 100 5.00 -8.59 6.98
CA THR A 100 4.15 -7.83 6.05
C THR A 100 4.73 -7.84 4.63
N ILE A 101 6.03 -7.61 4.47
CA ILE A 101 6.68 -7.65 3.15
C ILE A 101 6.56 -9.04 2.53
N LEU A 102 6.78 -10.11 3.30
CA LEU A 102 6.60 -11.48 2.83
C LEU A 102 5.15 -11.73 2.39
N GLN A 103 4.16 -11.29 3.18
CA GLN A 103 2.75 -11.44 2.81
C GLN A 103 2.38 -10.68 1.54
N ILE A 104 2.89 -9.44 1.39
CA ILE A 104 2.71 -8.63 0.17
C ILE A 104 3.33 -9.34 -1.04
N LEU A 105 4.53 -9.90 -0.90
CA LEU A 105 5.21 -10.65 -1.96
C LEU A 105 4.47 -11.92 -2.36
N ILE A 106 3.90 -12.67 -1.39
CA ILE A 106 3.07 -13.85 -1.66
C ILE A 106 1.79 -13.44 -2.41
N MET A 107 1.15 -12.33 -1.99
CA MET A 107 -0.09 -11.86 -2.60
C MET A 107 0.12 -11.33 -4.02
N ALA A 108 1.19 -10.54 -4.23
CA ALA A 108 1.68 -10.16 -5.55
C ALA A 108 2.09 -11.40 -6.36
N GLY A 109 2.58 -12.43 -5.67
CA GLY A 109 3.03 -13.70 -6.19
C GLY A 109 1.96 -14.62 -6.74
N SER A 110 0.68 -14.35 -6.49
CA SER A 110 -0.40 -15.04 -7.23
C SER A 110 -0.46 -14.66 -8.73
N TYR A 111 0.36 -13.70 -9.19
CA TYR A 111 0.63 -13.40 -10.62
C TYR A 111 2.06 -13.71 -11.05
N ILE A 112 2.84 -14.36 -10.18
CA ILE A 112 4.13 -14.92 -10.56
C ILE A 112 3.83 -16.21 -11.33
N ARG A 113 3.85 -16.08 -12.65
CA ARG A 113 4.30 -17.14 -13.56
C ARG A 113 5.61 -17.70 -12.99
N ASP A 114 5.81 -19.02 -13.10
CA ASP A 114 6.80 -19.92 -12.45
C ASP A 114 8.27 -19.46 -12.25
N ASP A 115 8.63 -18.23 -12.58
CA ASP A 115 9.98 -17.70 -12.69
C ASP A 115 10.52 -16.92 -11.47
N ALA A 116 9.75 -16.68 -10.40
CA ALA A 116 10.30 -16.05 -9.16
C ALA A 116 10.79 -17.03 -8.08
N VAL A 117 10.57 -18.34 -8.29
CA VAL A 117 11.08 -19.41 -7.42
C VAL A 117 12.61 -19.37 -7.24
N PRO A 118 13.44 -19.07 -8.27
CA PRO A 118 14.90 -19.07 -8.13
C PRO A 118 15.44 -17.97 -7.19
N ASN A 119 14.77 -16.81 -7.12
CA ASN A 119 15.24 -15.69 -6.29
C ASN A 119 14.96 -15.92 -4.80
N LEU A 120 13.90 -16.65 -4.46
CA LEU A 120 13.62 -17.06 -3.08
C LEU A 120 14.62 -18.12 -2.59
N ILE A 121 15.05 -19.03 -3.47
CA ILE A 121 16.08 -20.02 -3.13
C ILE A 121 17.43 -19.32 -2.85
N HIS A 122 17.77 -18.29 -3.62
CA HIS A 122 19.02 -17.57 -3.43
C HIS A 122 19.07 -16.71 -2.15
N LEU A 123 17.90 -16.30 -1.63
CA LEU A 123 17.79 -15.54 -0.39
C LEU A 123 17.82 -16.43 0.87
N ILE A 124 17.42 -17.69 0.74
CA ILE A 124 17.41 -18.67 1.84
C ILE A 124 18.71 -19.49 1.87
N GLY A 125 19.36 -19.68 0.73
CA GLY A 125 20.59 -20.48 0.58
C GLY A 125 21.91 -19.70 0.54
N GLY A 126 21.88 -18.36 0.65
CA GLY A 126 23.06 -17.49 0.58
C GLY A 126 23.39 -16.82 1.90
#